data_AF-A0A1G6AVT8-F1
#
_entry.id   AF-A0A1G6AVT8-F1
#
_cell.length_a   1.000
_cell.length_b   1.000
_cell.length_c   1.000
_cell.angle_alpha   90.00
_cell.angle_beta   90.00
_cell.angle_gamma   90.00
#
_symmetry.space_group_name_H-M   'P 1'
#
loop_
_entity.id
_entity.type
_entity.pdbx_description
1 polymer ?
#
loop_
_entity_poly.entity_id
_entity_poly.type
_entity_poly.pdbx_seq_one_letter_code
_entity_poly.pdbx_strand_id
1 'polypeptide(L)' 'MGTKEEKNETTIEQSFEILEDIITKMESSDISLDESFALYKTGMEELQHASSKIEQTKKAVMAISKDGSLEVFEGDE' A
#
# COMPACT_ATOMS: atom_id res chain seq x y z
N MET A 1 7.61 -22.10 -23.90
CA MET A 1 6.31 -21.46 -23.60
C MET A 1 6.66 -20.13 -22.96
N GLY A 2 6.60 -19.05 -23.73
CA GLY A 2 7.16 -17.75 -23.35
C GLY A 2 6.14 -16.88 -22.62
N THR A 3 6.66 -16.17 -21.62
CA THR A 3 6.34 -14.81 -21.19
C THR A 3 4.97 -14.54 -20.56
N LYS A 4 4.98 -14.36 -19.24
CA LYS A 4 4.66 -13.05 -18.67
C LYS A 4 5.39 -12.92 -17.34
N GLU A 5 6.41 -12.06 -17.32
CA GLU A 5 6.93 -11.51 -16.08
C GLU A 5 5.75 -10.82 -15.39
N GLU A 6 5.19 -11.47 -14.36
CA GLU A 6 4.38 -10.76 -13.39
C GLU A 6 5.31 -9.74 -12.77
N LYS A 7 5.12 -8.47 -13.16
CA LYS A 7 5.69 -7.35 -12.41
C LYS A 7 5.27 -7.61 -10.96
N ASN A 8 6.25 -7.90 -10.10
CA ASN A 8 6.10 -7.93 -8.65
C ASN A 8 5.70 -6.52 -8.18
N GLU A 9 4.48 -6.10 -8.47
CA GLU A 9 3.89 -4.94 -7.85
C GLU A 9 3.41 -5.38 -6.47
N THR A 10 4.05 -4.86 -5.44
CA THR A 10 3.70 -5.06 -4.03
C THR A 10 2.18 -4.96 -3.84
N THR A 11 1.56 -5.95 -3.20
CA THR A 11 0.13 -5.89 -2.86
C THR A 11 -0.12 -4.90 -1.72
N ILE A 12 -1.39 -4.57 -1.46
CA ILE A 12 -1.73 -3.68 -0.35
C ILE A 12 -1.28 -4.30 0.97
N GLU A 13 -1.54 -5.59 1.16
CA GLU A 13 -1.15 -6.37 2.34
C GLU A 13 0.36 -6.40 2.53
N GLN A 14 1.11 -6.64 1.45
CA GLN A 14 2.58 -6.60 1.49
C GLN A 14 3.13 -5.21 1.81
N SER A 15 2.51 -4.13 1.30
CA SER A 15 2.90 -2.77 1.68
C SER A 15 2.63 -2.51 3.16
N PHE A 16 1.55 -3.06 3.75
CA PHE A 16 1.33 -2.98 5.20
C PHE A 16 2.35 -3.79 6.01
N GLU A 17 2.73 -4.99 5.57
CA GLU A 17 3.81 -5.78 6.21
C GLU A 17 5.14 -5.01 6.19
N ILE A 18 5.48 -4.38 5.08
CA ILE A 18 6.70 -3.56 4.96
C ILE A 18 6.63 -2.35 5.89
N LEU A 19 5.47 -1.70 6.01
CA LEU A 19 5.28 -0.57 6.92
C LEU A 19 5.45 -0.98 8.39
N GLU A 20 4.90 -2.13 8.80
CA GLU A 20 5.08 -2.69 10.16
C GLU A 20 6.55 -3.03 10.44
N ASP A 21 7.26 -3.60 9.46
CA ASP A 21 8.70 -3.84 9.56
C ASP A 21 9.51 -2.55 9.71
N ILE A 22 9.13 -1.50 9.00
CA ILE A 22 9.75 -0.17 9.09
C ILE A 22 9.51 0.42 10.49
N ILE A 23 8.28 0.37 11.00
CA ILE A 23 7.94 0.85 12.34
C ILE A 23 8.74 0.09 13.40
N THR A 24 8.75 -1.24 13.32
CA THR A 24 9.51 -2.11 14.24
C THR A 24 11.00 -1.74 14.27
N LYS A 25 11.60 -1.45 13.10
CA LYS A 25 13.00 -1.02 13.02
C LYS A 25 13.21 0.38 13.59
N MET A 26 12.27 1.30 13.36
CA MET A 26 12.31 2.66 13.92
C MET A 26 12.14 2.70 15.44
N GLU A 27 11.44 1.73 16.03
CA GLU A 27 11.29 1.58 17.49
C GLU A 27 12.51 0.93 18.17
N SER A 28 13.44 0.38 17.38
CA SER A 28 14.66 -0.22 17.92
C SER A 28 15.52 0.83 18.63
N SER A 29 16.05 0.46 19.80
CA SER A 29 16.95 1.33 20.59
C SER A 29 18.31 1.54 19.93
N ASP A 30 18.66 0.71 18.94
CA ASP A 30 19.95 0.70 18.26
C ASP A 30 19.95 1.50 16.94
N ILE A 31 18.82 2.11 16.56
CA ILE A 31 18.71 2.84 15.30
C ILE A 31 19.43 4.19 15.37
N SER A 32 20.24 4.50 14.35
CA SER A 32 20.82 5.83 14.22
C SER A 32 19.82 6.85 13.67
N LEU A 33 20.08 8.14 13.90
CA LEU A 33 19.24 9.22 13.37
C LEU A 33 19.17 9.20 11.83
N ASP A 34 20.29 8.94 11.15
CA ASP A 34 20.34 8.86 9.69
C ASP A 34 19.53 7.68 9.14
N GLU A 35 19.62 6.51 9.81
CA GLU A 35 18.79 5.35 9.47
C GLU A 35 17.31 5.62 9.72
N SER A 36 16.98 6.36 10.77
CA SER A 36 15.61 6.76 11.09
C SER A 36 15.01 7.63 10.00
N PHE A 37 15.79 8.59 9.46
CA PHE A 37 15.37 9.42 8.33
C PHE A 37 15.20 8.60 7.04
N ALA A 38 16.10 7.66 6.77
CA ALA A 38 15.98 6.78 5.62
C ALA A 38 14.72 5.91 5.70
N LEU A 39 14.49 5.25 6.84
CA LEU A 39 13.32 4.43 7.08
C LEU A 39 12.02 5.24 7.03
N TYR A 40 12.00 6.44 7.61
CA TYR A 40 10.83 7.32 7.53
C TYR A 40 10.50 7.66 6.08
N LYS A 41 11.50 8.02 5.26
CA LYS A 41 11.29 8.31 3.84
C LYS A 41 10.73 7.09 3.10
N THR A 42 11.32 5.92 3.31
CA THR A 42 10.84 4.67 2.69
C THR A 42 9.42 4.34 3.15
N GLY A 43 9.08 4.54 4.43
CA GLY A 43 7.73 4.33 4.95
C GLY A 43 6.72 5.29 4.32
N MET A 44 7.09 6.55 4.10
CA MET A 44 6.22 7.51 3.42
C MET A 44 5.99 7.16 1.94
N GLU A 45 7.01 6.65 1.25
CA GLU A 45 6.88 6.18 -0.14
C GLU A 45 5.96 4.95 -0.22
N GLU A 46 6.12 3.97 0.68
CA GLU A 46 5.25 2.79 0.74
C GLU A 46 3.81 3.13 1.13
N LEU A 47 3.61 4.07 2.06
CA LEU A 47 2.27 4.54 2.44
C LEU A 47 1.57 5.20 1.25
N GLN A 48 2.28 6.00 0.46
CA GLN A 48 1.74 6.60 -0.76
C GLN A 48 1.39 5.53 -1.79
N HIS A 49 2.23 4.51 -1.95
CA HIS A 49 1.97 3.40 -2.85
C HIS A 49 0.71 2.63 -2.46
N ALA A 50 0.59 2.22 -1.19
CA ALA A 50 -0.59 1.54 -0.66
C ALA A 50 -1.87 2.38 -0.84
N SER A 51 -1.81 3.67 -0.52
CA SER A 51 -2.92 4.62 -0.71
C SER A 51 -3.36 4.71 -2.17
N SER A 52 -2.42 4.80 -3.11
CA SER A 52 -2.73 4.82 -4.54
C SER A 52 -3.43 3.54 -4.99
N LYS A 53 -2.97 2.38 -4.50
CA LYS A 53 -3.53 1.08 -4.85
C LYS A 53 -4.94 0.89 -4.28
N ILE A 54 -5.20 1.37 -3.06
CA ILE A 54 -6.54 1.41 -2.47
C ILE A 54 -7.49 2.27 -3.33
N GLU A 55 -7.06 3.46 -3.74
CA GLU A 55 -7.88 4.35 -4.58
C GLU A 55 -8.17 3.74 -5.96
N GLN A 56 -7.20 3.03 -6.55
CA GLN A 56 -7.41 2.28 -7.80
C GLN A 56 -8.44 1.16 -7.63
N THR A 57 -8.32 0.37 -6.56
CA THR A 57 -9.30 -0.68 -6.23
C THR A 57 -10.68 -0.09 -6.01
N LYS A 58 -10.79 1.02 -5.26
CA LYS A 58 -12.06 1.74 -5.05
C LYS A 58 -12.70 2.17 -6.37
N LYS A 59 -11.92 2.76 -7.28
CA LYS A 59 -12.39 3.15 -8.62
C LYS A 59 -12.85 1.95 -9.45
N ALA A 60 -12.12 0.84 -9.40
CA ALA A 60 -12.49 -0.39 -10.12
C ALA A 60 -13.82 -0.95 -9.58
N VAL A 61 -13.98 -1.02 -8.25
CA VAL A 61 -15.24 -1.43 -7.61
C VAL A 61 -16.39 -0.52 -8.03
N MET A 62 -16.20 0.81 -8.02
CA MET A 62 -17.21 1.78 -8.46
C MET A 62 -17.52 1.71 -9.96
N ALA A 63 -16.56 1.33 -10.81
CA ALA A 63 -16.76 1.19 -12.25
C ALA A 63 -17.62 -0.05 -12.58
N ILE A 64 -17.39 -1.15 -11.86
CA ILE A 64 -18.24 -2.35 -11.92
C ILE A 64 -19.68 -2.01 -11.52
N SER A 65 -19.86 -1.16 -10.51
CA SER A 65 -21.19 -0.65 -10.13
C SER A 65 -21.96 0.04 -11.25
N LYS A 66 -21.27 0.67 -12.21
CA LYS A 66 -21.89 1.44 -13.31
C LYS A 66 -22.30 0.60 -14.51
N ASP A 67 -21.76 -0.62 -14.68
CA ASP A 67 -22.10 -1.47 -15.84
C ASP A 67 -23.31 -2.41 -15.61
N GLY A 68 -23.74 -2.60 -14.35
CA GLY A 68 -24.82 -3.55 -14.07
C GLY A 68 -25.27 -3.71 -12.61
N SER A 69 -24.96 -2.73 -11.76
CA SER A 69 -25.30 -2.58 -10.32
C SER A 69 -24.30 -3.15 -9.29
N LEU A 70 -23.78 -2.25 -8.45
CA LEU A 70 -23.14 -2.53 -7.15
C LEU A 70 -23.26 -1.26 -6.28
N GLU A 71 -23.73 -1.45 -5.05
CA GLU A 71 -24.05 -0.40 -4.08
C GLU A 71 -22.86 0.50 -3.71
N VAL A 72 -23.20 1.72 -3.31
CA VAL A 72 -22.28 2.73 -2.82
C VAL A 72 -21.63 2.20 -1.54
N PHE A 73 -20.31 2.17 -1.48
CA PHE A 73 -19.61 2.00 -0.21
C PHE A 73 -19.77 3.31 0.58
N GLU A 74 -20.87 3.42 1.32
CA GLU A 74 -21.06 4.39 2.39
C GLU A 74 -20.13 3.96 3.52
N GLY A 75 -18.91 4.49 3.50
CA GLY A 75 -18.08 4.48 4.70
C GLY A 75 -18.74 5.40 5.71
N ASP A 76 -19.55 4.82 6.59
CA ASP A 76 -20.11 5.51 7.75
C ASP A 76 -18.97 6.17 8.55
N GLU A 77 -19.13 7.46 8.85
CA GLU A 77 -18.42 8.14 9.94
C GLU A 77 -18.81 7.54 11.30
#